data_AF-A0AAQ4EHR4-F1
#
_entry.id   AF-A0AAQ4EHR4-F1
#
_cell.length_a   1.000
_cell.length_b   1.000
_cell.length_c   1.000
_cell.angle_alpha   90.00
_cell.angle_beta   90.00
_cell.angle_gamma   90.00
#
_symmetry.space_group_name_H-M   'P 1'
#
loop_
_entity.id
_entity.type
_entity.pdbx_description
1 polymer ?
#
loop_
_entity_poly.entity_id
_entity_poly.type
_entity_poly.pdbx_seq_one_letter_code
_entity_poly.pdbx_strand_id
1 'polypeptide(L)'
;MEVSVKLFGVITMSLSFCGCVGALRENSRLLNVYSSLITALLLINLVVGLIVFFLPSQMKKMLSETFSIELIVHYRDSPDFQRLMDSMQVYTGNCLDSAHRYVRENVTIITGLCLVFVILLAFVQMVTQALLDEILIIRRIYEKFYERAYDMRAAHEQTEPTAN
;
A
#
# COMPACT_ATOMS: atom_id res chain seq x y z
N MET A 1 6.96 16.87 -10.17
CA MET A 1 7.79 15.65 -10.26
C MET A 1 8.71 15.50 -9.05
N GLU A 2 9.52 16.51 -8.66
CA GLU A 2 10.33 16.41 -7.43
C GLU A 2 9.50 16.11 -6.18
N VAL A 3 8.41 16.84 -5.99
CA VAL A 3 7.52 16.67 -4.83
C VAL A 3 6.89 15.29 -4.84
N SER A 4 6.48 14.80 -6.01
CA SER A 4 5.90 13.47 -6.19
C SER A 4 6.90 12.37 -5.78
N VAL A 5 8.15 12.43 -6.26
CA VAL A 5 9.20 11.46 -5.91
C VAL A 5 9.55 11.51 -4.41
N LYS A 6 9.64 12.71 -3.83
CA LYS A 6 9.84 12.89 -2.39
C LYS A 6 8.68 12.27 -1.59
N LEU A 7 7.44 12.50 -2.02
CA LEU A 7 6.25 11.95 -1.37
C LEU A 7 6.22 10.41 -1.46
N PHE A 8 6.46 9.84 -2.65
CA PHE A 8 6.53 8.38 -2.82
C PHE A 8 7.62 7.76 -1.93
N GLY A 9 8.81 8.37 -1.85
CA GLY A 9 9.89 7.90 -0.99
C GLY A 9 9.53 7.92 0.50
N VAL A 10 8.89 9.00 0.97
CA VAL A 10 8.42 9.09 2.37
C VAL A 10 7.35 8.05 2.66
N ILE A 11 6.42 7.82 1.73
CA ILE A 11 5.35 6.82 1.88
C ILE A 11 5.94 5.41 1.94
N THR A 12 6.81 5.03 1.00
CA THR A 12 7.41 3.68 0.97
C THR A 12 8.29 3.43 2.19
N MET A 13 9.10 4.41 2.60
CA MET A 13 9.89 4.35 3.84
C MET A 13 9.00 4.12 5.07
N SER A 14 7.90 4.88 5.16
CA SER A 14 6.95 4.79 6.28
C SER A 14 6.24 3.43 6.30
N LEU A 15 5.80 2.93 5.13
CA LEU A 15 5.18 1.61 4.99
C LEU A 15 6.13 0.49 5.41
N SER A 16 7.39 0.52 4.95
CA SER A 16 8.41 -0.46 5.34
C SER A 16 8.72 -0.40 6.83
N PHE A 17 8.90 0.79 7.40
CA PHE A 17 9.15 0.95 8.83
C PHE A 17 7.98 0.45 9.68
N CYS A 18 6.74 0.78 9.33
CA CYS A 18 5.55 0.30 10.01
C CYS A 18 5.43 -1.24 9.95
N GLY A 19 5.75 -1.86 8.82
CA GLY A 19 5.79 -3.31 8.69
C GLY A 19 6.84 -3.95 9.61
N CYS A 20 8.07 -3.44 9.59
CA CYS A 20 9.16 -3.96 10.44
C CYS A 20 8.89 -3.75 11.93
N VAL A 21 8.45 -2.56 12.34
CA VAL A 21 8.17 -2.23 13.75
C VAL A 21 6.93 -2.96 14.25
N GLY A 22 5.90 -3.10 13.41
CA GLY A 22 4.68 -3.85 13.73
C GLY A 22 4.98 -5.31 14.03
N ALA A 23 5.88 -5.93 13.28
CA ALA A 23 6.35 -7.29 13.53
C ALA A 23 7.23 -7.39 14.80
N LEU A 24 8.18 -6.48 15.01
CA LEU A 24 9.15 -6.55 16.12
C LEU A 24 8.56 -6.20 17.49
N ARG A 25 7.60 -5.26 17.55
CA ARG A 25 6.98 -4.84 18.83
C ARG A 25 5.70 -5.59 19.17
N GLU A 26 5.34 -6.62 18.39
CA GLU A 26 4.08 -7.36 18.51
C GLU A 26 2.85 -6.44 18.63
N ASN A 27 2.92 -5.23 18.05
CA ASN A 27 1.88 -4.22 18.22
C ASN A 27 0.76 -4.48 17.21
N SER A 28 -0.26 -5.21 17.67
CA SER A 28 -1.38 -5.64 16.82
C SER A 28 -2.17 -4.49 16.19
N ARG A 29 -2.19 -3.30 16.81
CA ARG A 29 -2.87 -2.12 16.23
C ARG A 29 -2.12 -1.60 15.00
N LEU A 30 -0.80 -1.51 15.08
CA LEU A 30 0.04 -1.03 13.98
C LEU A 30 0.07 -2.05 12.83
N LEU A 31 0.16 -3.34 13.17
CA LEU A 31 0.17 -4.42 12.18
C LEU A 31 -1.18 -4.57 11.46
N ASN A 32 -2.30 -4.33 12.14
CA ASN A 32 -3.63 -4.25 11.51
C ASN A 32 -3.76 -3.08 10.54
N VAL A 33 -3.25 -1.90 10.89
CA VAL A 33 -3.24 -0.73 9.98
C VAL A 33 -2.35 -1.01 8.77
N TYR A 34 -1.18 -1.61 8.95
CA TYR A 34 -0.34 -2.03 7.84
C TYR A 34 -1.07 -3.01 6.91
N SER A 35 -1.75 -4.02 7.47
CA SER A 35 -2.50 -4.99 6.68
C SER A 35 -3.69 -4.37 5.92
N SER A 36 -4.40 -3.41 6.51
CA SER A 36 -5.49 -2.70 5.82
C SER A 36 -4.96 -1.84 4.66
N LEU A 37 -3.81 -1.20 4.82
CA LEU A 37 -3.13 -0.46 3.75
C LEU A 37 -2.71 -1.37 2.59
N ILE A 38 -2.09 -2.52 2.88
CA ILE A 38 -1.71 -3.50 1.84
C ILE A 38 -2.95 -4.05 1.12
N THR A 39 -4.04 -4.31 1.85
CA THR A 39 -5.32 -4.74 1.25
C THR A 39 -5.86 -3.68 0.29
N ALA A 40 -5.88 -2.41 0.71
CA ALA A 40 -6.31 -1.30 -0.16
C ALA A 40 -5.43 -1.19 -1.42
N LEU A 41 -4.11 -1.34 -1.28
CA LEU A 41 -3.19 -1.35 -2.42
C LEU A 41 -3.46 -2.52 -3.37
N LEU A 42 -3.76 -3.72 -2.85
CA LEU A 42 -4.10 -4.88 -3.67
C LEU A 42 -5.39 -4.64 -4.48
N LEU A 43 -6.41 -4.05 -3.86
CA LEU A 43 -7.66 -3.70 -4.54
C LEU A 43 -7.44 -2.64 -5.63
N ILE A 44 -6.65 -1.60 -5.35
CA ILE A 44 -6.32 -0.56 -6.34
C ILE A 44 -5.57 -1.19 -7.52
N ASN A 45 -4.57 -2.03 -7.26
CA ASN A 45 -3.81 -2.72 -8.32
C ASN A 45 -4.70 -3.63 -9.15
N LEU A 46 -5.65 -4.33 -8.53
CA LEU A 46 -6.62 -5.17 -9.24
C LEU A 46 -7.49 -4.32 -10.18
N VAL A 47 -8.06 -3.22 -9.69
CA VAL A 47 -8.90 -2.32 -10.49
C VAL A 47 -8.11 -1.71 -11.64
N VAL A 48 -6.91 -1.19 -11.38
CA VAL A 48 -6.03 -0.64 -12.41
C VAL A 48 -5.66 -1.70 -13.45
N GLY A 49 -5.29 -2.90 -13.02
CA GLY A 49 -4.98 -4.02 -13.91
C GLY A 49 -6.15 -4.39 -14.82
N LEU A 50 -7.37 -4.43 -14.27
CA LEU A 50 -8.58 -4.68 -15.05
C LEU A 50 -8.86 -3.56 -16.07
N ILE A 51 -8.70 -2.29 -15.69
CA ILE A 51 -8.93 -1.16 -16.59
C ILE A 51 -7.93 -1.19 -17.76
N VAL A 52 -6.65 -1.43 -17.46
CA VAL A 52 -5.58 -1.54 -18.47
C VAL A 52 -5.85 -2.70 -19.44
N PHE A 53 -6.38 -3.82 -18.94
CA PHE A 53 -6.68 -4.99 -19.76
C PHE A 53 -7.95 -4.82 -20.61
N PHE A 54 -9.04 -4.27 -20.06
CA PHE A 54 -10.35 -4.24 -20.72
C PHE A 54 -10.62 -2.98 -21.57
N LEU A 55 -10.09 -1.79 -21.23
CA LEU A 55 -10.45 -0.53 -21.92
C LEU A 55 -9.23 0.33 -22.31
N PRO A 56 -8.37 -0.15 -23.24
CA PRO A 56 -7.20 0.60 -23.69
C PRO A 56 -7.56 1.93 -24.37
N SER A 57 -8.75 2.03 -24.97
CA SER A 57 -9.23 3.25 -25.64
C SER A 57 -9.62 4.36 -24.67
N GLN A 58 -10.17 4.01 -23.49
CA GLN A 58 -10.53 4.98 -22.46
C GLN A 58 -9.32 5.43 -21.66
N MET A 59 -8.34 4.55 -21.48
CA MET A 59 -7.03 4.91 -20.95
C MET A 59 -6.37 6.03 -21.73
N LYS A 60 -6.44 6.02 -23.08
CA LYS A 60 -5.88 7.12 -23.90
C LYS A 60 -6.49 8.49 -23.55
N LYS A 61 -7.80 8.55 -23.32
CA LYS A 61 -8.50 9.81 -22.96
C LYS A 61 -8.14 10.28 -21.56
N MET A 62 -8.24 9.39 -20.57
CA MET A 62 -7.89 9.69 -19.18
C MET A 62 -6.42 10.12 -19.04
N LEU A 63 -5.50 9.43 -19.71
CA LEU A 63 -4.09 9.82 -19.72
C LEU A 63 -3.89 11.17 -20.42
N SER A 64 -4.54 11.40 -21.57
CA SER A 64 -4.42 12.69 -22.28
C SER A 64 -4.87 13.86 -21.40
N GLU A 65 -5.99 13.73 -20.70
CA GLU A 65 -6.55 14.78 -19.85
C GLU A 65 -5.70 14.98 -18.58
N THR A 66 -5.33 13.89 -17.90
CA THR A 66 -4.52 13.97 -16.66
C THR A 66 -3.12 14.51 -16.93
N PHE A 67 -2.43 13.96 -17.95
CA PHE A 67 -1.09 14.41 -18.29
C PHE A 67 -1.09 15.83 -18.85
N SER A 68 -2.06 16.24 -19.67
CA SER A 68 -2.05 17.61 -20.22
C SER A 68 -2.20 18.67 -19.13
N ILE A 69 -3.07 18.46 -18.15
CA ILE A 69 -3.29 19.43 -17.06
C ILE A 69 -2.09 19.46 -16.09
N GLU A 70 -1.58 18.30 -15.68
CA GLU A 70 -0.52 18.20 -14.67
C GLU A 70 0.88 18.53 -15.24
N LEU A 71 1.13 18.17 -16.50
CA LEU A 71 2.40 18.43 -17.17
C LEU A 71 2.55 19.90 -17.56
N ILE A 72 1.49 20.57 -18.05
CA ILE A 72 1.55 21.98 -18.49
C ILE A 72 1.82 22.94 -17.34
N VAL A 73 1.17 22.73 -16.18
CA VAL A 73 1.30 23.63 -15.03
C VAL A 73 2.68 23.50 -14.36
N HIS A 74 3.24 22.29 -14.32
CA HIS A 74 4.49 22.02 -13.60
C HIS A 74 5.75 22.10 -14.48
N TYR A 75 5.61 22.18 -15.81
CA TYR A 75 6.71 22.30 -16.78
C TYR A 75 7.42 23.67 -16.76
N ARG A 76 6.77 24.71 -16.23
CA ARG A 76 7.24 26.10 -16.34
C ARG A 76 8.28 26.54 -15.31
N ASP A 77 8.43 25.81 -14.19
CA ASP A 77 9.08 26.36 -13.00
C ASP A 77 10.52 25.89 -12.74
N SER A 78 11.05 24.92 -13.48
CA SER A 78 12.39 24.38 -13.19
C SER A 78 13.24 24.07 -14.44
N PRO A 79 14.37 24.78 -14.67
CA PRO A 79 15.23 24.63 -15.85
C PRO A 79 15.95 23.27 -15.92
N ASP A 80 16.14 22.58 -14.78
CA ASP A 80 16.79 21.27 -14.73
C ASP A 80 15.89 20.14 -15.27
N PHE A 81 14.57 20.26 -15.10
CA PHE A 81 13.61 19.30 -15.65
C PHE A 81 13.43 19.45 -17.15
N GLN A 82 13.54 20.66 -17.68
CA GLN A 82 13.51 20.90 -19.13
C GLN A 82 14.66 20.16 -19.82
N ARG A 83 15.88 20.25 -19.29
CA ARG A 83 17.05 19.55 -19.88
C ARG A 83 16.95 18.02 -19.82
N LEU A 84 16.45 17.47 -18.72
CA LEU A 84 16.25 16.02 -18.58
C LEU A 84 15.12 15.51 -19.48
N MET A 85 14.03 16.28 -19.63
CA MET A 85 12.91 15.92 -20.49
C MET A 85 13.24 16.09 -21.97
N ASP A 86 13.95 17.15 -22.35
CA ASP A 86 14.47 17.36 -23.71
C ASP A 86 15.36 16.19 -24.14
N SER A 87 16.23 15.70 -23.24
CA SER A 87 17.08 14.52 -23.49
C SER A 87 16.27 13.24 -23.72
N MET A 88 15.06 13.13 -23.17
CA MET A 88 14.14 12.00 -23.39
C MET A 88 13.24 12.21 -24.62
N GLN A 89 12.89 13.46 -24.94
CA GLN A 89 11.98 13.84 -26.04
C GLN A 89 12.61 13.69 -27.44
N VAL A 90 13.94 13.74 -27.59
CA VAL A 90 14.60 13.60 -28.90
C VAL A 90 14.28 12.27 -29.61
N TYR A 91 13.86 11.23 -28.87
CA TYR A 91 13.61 9.90 -29.43
C TYR A 91 12.13 9.55 -29.67
N THR A 92 11.16 10.37 -29.24
CA THR A 92 9.74 10.00 -29.30
C THR A 92 8.85 11.13 -29.83
N GLY A 93 8.37 11.00 -31.07
CA GLY A 93 7.30 11.85 -31.59
C GLY A 93 6.05 11.77 -30.69
N ASN A 94 5.49 12.92 -30.33
CA ASN A 94 4.31 13.11 -29.47
C ASN A 94 4.21 12.14 -28.28
N CYS A 95 4.70 12.54 -27.09
CA CYS A 95 4.86 11.69 -25.90
C CYS A 95 3.62 10.85 -25.54
N LEU A 96 2.41 11.37 -25.75
CA LEU A 96 1.16 10.65 -25.50
C LEU A 96 0.92 9.48 -26.46
N ASP A 97 1.20 9.67 -27.75
CA ASP A 97 1.01 8.61 -28.75
C ASP A 97 2.12 7.56 -28.66
N SER A 98 3.34 8.00 -28.35
CA SER A 98 4.46 7.12 -28.02
C SER A 98 4.19 6.29 -26.76
N ALA A 99 3.64 6.88 -25.69
CA ALA A 99 3.28 6.15 -24.47
C ALA A 99 2.19 5.10 -24.73
N HIS A 100 1.14 5.46 -25.48
CA HIS A 100 0.08 4.52 -25.83
C HIS A 100 0.58 3.39 -26.74
N ARG A 101 1.47 3.67 -27.70
CA ARG A 101 2.11 2.65 -28.54
C ARG A 101 2.98 1.71 -27.71
N TYR A 102 3.79 2.25 -26.81
CA TYR A 102 4.63 1.48 -25.91
C TYR A 102 3.81 0.56 -25.00
N VAL A 103 2.74 1.06 -24.40
CA VAL A 103 1.83 0.26 -23.56
C VAL A 103 1.16 -0.84 -24.37
N ARG A 104 0.72 -0.56 -25.60
CA ARG A 104 0.09 -1.56 -26.47
C ARG A 104 1.06 -2.67 -26.87
N GLU A 105 2.28 -2.31 -27.22
CA GLU A 105 3.30 -3.27 -27.65
C GLU A 105 3.82 -4.13 -26.50
N ASN A 106 3.91 -3.56 -25.29
CA ASN A 106 4.41 -4.23 -24.09
C ASN A 106 3.30 -4.69 -23.14
N VAL A 107 2.03 -4.71 -23.58
CA VAL A 107 0.87 -4.96 -22.70
C VAL A 107 0.96 -6.30 -21.97
N THR A 108 1.52 -7.32 -22.61
CA THR A 108 1.71 -8.66 -22.03
C THR A 108 2.76 -8.64 -20.92
N ILE A 109 3.87 -7.93 -21.12
CA ILE A 109 4.94 -7.76 -20.14
C ILE A 109 4.42 -6.95 -18.94
N ILE A 110 3.72 -5.85 -19.21
CA ILE A 110 3.13 -4.99 -18.17
C ILE A 110 2.10 -5.77 -17.34
N THR A 111 1.22 -6.53 -18.00
CA THR A 111 0.25 -7.39 -17.31
C THR A 111 0.96 -8.45 -16.48
N GLY A 112 2.02 -9.07 -17.01
CA GLY A 112 2.84 -10.03 -16.27
C GLY A 112 3.47 -9.44 -15.01
N LEU A 113 4.10 -8.27 -15.11
CA LEU A 113 4.68 -7.55 -13.96
C LEU A 113 3.61 -7.16 -12.93
N CYS A 114 2.44 -6.70 -13.38
CA CYS A 114 1.31 -6.38 -12.52
C CYS A 114 0.81 -7.62 -11.76
N LEU A 115 0.65 -8.76 -12.44
CA LEU A 115 0.25 -10.02 -11.81
C LEU A 115 1.29 -10.51 -10.81
N VAL A 116 2.58 -10.45 -11.14
CA VAL A 116 3.66 -10.80 -10.21
C VAL A 116 3.59 -9.91 -8.97
N PHE A 117 3.40 -8.61 -9.14
CA PHE A 117 3.26 -7.67 -8.03
C PHE A 117 2.04 -7.98 -7.15
N VAL A 118 0.88 -8.30 -7.75
CA VAL A 118 -0.33 -8.72 -7.01
C VAL A 118 -0.08 -10.01 -6.22
N ILE A 119 0.59 -10.99 -6.81
CA ILE A 119 0.95 -12.25 -6.13
C ILE A 119 1.88 -11.97 -4.94
N LEU A 120 2.89 -11.11 -5.11
CA LEU A 120 3.79 -10.70 -4.04
C LEU A 120 3.03 -9.97 -2.92
N LEU A 121 2.15 -9.03 -3.24
CA LEU A 121 1.32 -8.34 -2.25
C LEU A 121 0.38 -9.31 -1.52
N ALA A 122 -0.21 -10.26 -2.23
CA ALA A 122 -1.07 -11.29 -1.64
C ALA A 122 -0.29 -12.21 -0.68
N PHE A 123 0.94 -12.58 -1.05
CA PHE A 123 1.82 -13.36 -0.18
C PHE A 123 2.22 -12.57 1.08
N VAL A 124 2.64 -11.32 0.93
CA VAL A 124 2.96 -10.44 2.08
C VAL A 124 1.73 -10.28 2.98
N GLN A 125 0.55 -10.11 2.40
CA GLN A 125 -0.70 -10.02 3.14
C GLN A 125 -1.03 -11.32 3.87
N MET A 126 -0.85 -12.49 3.24
CA MET A 126 -1.04 -13.81 3.87
C MET A 126 -0.12 -13.97 5.09
N VAL A 127 1.16 -13.64 4.96
CA VAL A 127 2.11 -13.69 6.07
C VAL A 127 1.70 -12.73 7.19
N THR A 128 1.29 -11.51 6.84
CA THR A 128 0.85 -10.50 7.81
C THR A 128 -0.39 -10.98 8.59
N GLN A 129 -1.35 -11.60 7.90
CA GLN A 129 -2.56 -12.15 8.53
C GLN A 129 -2.24 -13.35 9.43
N ALA A 130 -1.35 -14.25 9.00
CA ALA A 130 -0.89 -15.35 9.85
C ALA A 130 -0.23 -14.84 11.15
N LEU A 131 0.61 -13.80 11.06
CA LEU A 131 1.20 -13.17 12.25
C LEU A 131 0.16 -12.49 13.14
N LEU A 132 -0.82 -11.80 12.56
CA LEU A 132 -1.90 -11.16 13.32
C LEU A 132 -2.75 -12.17 14.08
N ASP A 133 -3.10 -13.29 13.44
CA ASP A 133 -3.88 -14.35 14.08
C ASP A 133 -3.15 -14.94 15.28
N GLU A 134 -1.86 -15.25 15.15
CA GLU A 134 -1.02 -15.73 16.27
C GLU A 134 -1.01 -14.74 17.44
N ILE A 135 -0.73 -13.45 17.16
CA ILE A 135 -0.68 -12.40 18.21
C ILE A 135 -2.05 -12.21 18.88
N LEU A 136 -3.14 -12.22 18.11
CA LEU A 136 -4.49 -12.05 18.63
C LEU A 136 -4.96 -13.25 19.45
N ILE A 137 -4.57 -14.48 19.07
CA ILE A 137 -4.84 -15.69 19.86
C ILE A 137 -4.19 -15.59 21.23
N ILE A 138 -2.89 -15.26 21.28
CA ILE A 138 -2.14 -15.11 22.53
C ILE A 138 -2.79 -14.05 23.42
N ARG A 139 -3.11 -12.88 22.86
CA ARG A 139 -3.77 -11.80 23.60
C ARG A 139 -5.13 -12.22 24.15
N ARG A 140 -5.94 -12.92 23.34
CA ARG A 140 -7.26 -13.43 23.76
C ARG A 140 -7.14 -14.45 24.90
N ILE A 141 -6.13 -15.32 24.86
CA ILE A 141 -5.86 -16.28 25.94
C ILE A 141 -5.44 -15.53 27.21
N TYR A 142 -4.55 -14.54 27.10
CA TYR A 142 -4.10 -13.75 28.23
C TYR A 142 -5.25 -12.95 28.87
N GLU A 143 -6.10 -12.29 28.07
CA GLU A 143 -7.27 -11.57 28.59
C GLU A 143 -8.25 -12.53 29.29
N LYS A 144 -8.54 -13.70 28.72
CA LYS A 144 -9.39 -14.71 29.38
C LYS A 144 -8.79 -15.22 30.69
N PHE A 145 -7.47 -15.42 30.74
CA PHE A 145 -6.80 -15.84 31.96
C PHE A 145 -6.84 -14.72 33.02
N TYR A 146 -6.64 -13.47 32.60
CA TYR A 146 -6.69 -12.30 33.48
C TYR A 146 -8.09 -12.09 34.07
N GLU A 147 -9.15 -12.19 33.26
CA GLU A 147 -10.53 -12.11 33.78
C GLU A 147 -10.82 -13.20 34.80
N ARG A 148 -10.45 -14.47 34.52
CA ARG A 148 -10.65 -15.55 35.51
C ARG A 148 -9.89 -15.31 36.81
N ALA A 149 -8.67 -14.79 36.73
CA ALA A 149 -7.87 -14.48 37.91
C ALA A 149 -8.47 -13.31 38.71
N TYR A 150 -9.06 -12.33 38.01
CA TYR A 150 -9.75 -11.20 38.62
C TYR A 150 -11.03 -11.64 39.34
N ASP A 151 -11.87 -12.46 38.69
CA ASP A 151 -13.10 -12.99 39.27
C ASP A 151 -12.82 -13.83 40.53
N MET A 152 -11.76 -14.66 40.51
CA MET A 152 -11.33 -15.41 41.69
C MET A 152 -10.90 -14.51 42.84
N ARG A 153 -10.19 -13.41 42.57
CA ARG A 153 -9.83 -12.44 43.63
C ARG A 153 -11.06 -11.71 44.17
N ALA A 154 -11.98 -11.29 43.32
CA ALA A 154 -13.21 -10.62 43.74
C ALA A 154 -14.06 -11.52 44.65
N ALA A 155 -14.12 -12.83 44.36
CA ALA A 155 -14.80 -13.80 45.22
C ALA A 155 -14.13 -13.95 46.60
N HIS A 156 -12.79 -13.89 46.68
CA HIS A 156 -12.07 -13.94 47.96
C HIS A 156 -12.34 -12.70 48.82
N GLU A 157 -12.38 -11.51 48.23
CA GLU A 157 -12.64 -10.25 48.96
C GLU A 157 -14.06 -10.19 49.56
N GLN A 158 -15.04 -10.88 48.96
CA GLN A 158 -16.40 -11.00 49.53
C GLN A 158 -16.51 -12.04 50.65
N THR A 159 -15.56 -12.98 50.75
CA THR A 159 -15.53 -14.01 51.81
C THR A 159 -14.75 -13.59 53.04
N GLU A 160 -13.97 -12.50 53.00
CA GLU A 160 -13.28 -11.97 54.17
C GLU A 160 -14.29 -11.12 54.97
N PRO A 161 -14.83 -11.60 56.11
CA PRO A 161 -15.72 -10.77 56.91
C PRO A 161 -14.90 -9.58 57.38
N THR A 162 -15.40 -8.37 57.15
CA THR A 162 -14.86 -7.14 57.72
C THR A 162 -14.84 -7.30 59.24
N ALA A 163 -13.72 -7.78 59.77
CA ALA A 163 -13.44 -7.87 61.19
C ALA A 163 -13.21 -6.44 61.68
N ASN A 164 -14.29 -5.79 62.09
CA ASN A 164 -14.29 -4.52 62.79
C ASN A 164 -15.05 -4.70 64.11
#